data_AF-A0A2U3QI61-F1
#
_entry.id   AF-A0A2U3QI61-F1
#
_cell.length_a   1.000
_cell.length_b   1.000
_cell.length_c   1.000
_cell.angle_alpha   90.00
_cell.angle_beta   90.00
_cell.angle_gamma   90.00
#
_symmetry.space_group_name_H-M   'P 1'
#
loop_
_entity.id
_entity.type
_entity.pdbx_description
1 polymer ?
#
loop_
_entity_poly.entity_id
_entity_poly.type
_entity_poly.pdbx_seq_one_letter_code
_entity_poly.pdbx_strand_id
1 'polypeptide(L)'
;MLIIIKSSPDTPEARQALDLAKSLNAGICLVQNGVYLAAKEECGDIADSVYALSEDMTLRGLKPAGNVKRIDYEELIDIMNRSEKVMGMF
;
A
#
# COMPACT_ATOMS: atom_id res chain seq x y z
N MET A 1 11.96 -4.88 2.42
CA MET A 1 11.69 -3.43 2.46
C MET A 1 10.20 -3.20 2.33
N LEU A 2 9.66 -2.18 3.01
CA LEU A 2 8.27 -1.74 2.89
C LEU A 2 8.22 -0.33 2.29
N ILE A 3 7.36 -0.12 1.29
CA ILE A 3 7.04 1.21 0.75
C ILE A 3 5.64 1.61 1.19
N ILE A 4 5.54 2.75 1.87
CA ILE A 4 4.27 3.34 2.28
C ILE A 4 3.86 4.36 1.21
N ILE A 5 2.66 4.20 0.65
CA ILE A 5 2.11 5.06 -0.39
C ILE A 5 0.87 5.76 0.18
N LYS A 6 0.91 7.10 0.26
CA LYS A 6 -0.24 7.89 0.70
C LYS A 6 -1.06 8.52 -0.42
N SER A 7 -0.49 8.58 -1.63
CA SER A 7 -0.98 9.40 -2.73
C SER A 7 -1.97 8.63 -3.60
N SER A 8 -2.95 9.34 -4.16
CA SER A 8 -4.03 8.77 -4.98
C SER A 8 -3.47 8.14 -6.26
N PRO A 9 -4.10 7.09 -6.85
CA PRO A 9 -3.62 6.42 -8.06
C PRO A 9 -3.23 7.34 -9.23
N ASP A 10 -3.91 8.48 -9.37
CA ASP A 10 -3.76 9.35 -10.53
C ASP A 10 -2.61 10.36 -10.39
N THR A 11 -1.87 10.34 -9.27
CA THR A 11 -0.74 11.26 -9.05
C THR A 11 0.60 10.69 -9.55
N PRO A 12 1.55 11.55 -9.96
CA PRO A 12 2.90 11.11 -10.34
C PRO A 12 3.62 10.33 -9.23
N GLU A 13 3.42 10.72 -7.98
CA GLU A 13 4.06 10.15 -6.80
C GLU A 13 3.60 8.70 -6.57
N ALA A 14 2.30 8.44 -6.74
CA ALA A 14 1.76 7.08 -6.65
C ALA A 14 2.35 6.18 -7.75
N ARG A 15 2.42 6.66 -9.00
CA ARG A 15 3.00 5.91 -10.11
C ARG A 15 4.48 5.57 -9.87
N GLN A 16 5.27 6.57 -9.48
CA GLN A 16 6.69 6.37 -9.15
C GLN A 16 6.89 5.38 -7.99
N ALA A 17 6.03 5.45 -6.97
CA ALA A 17 6.11 4.53 -5.84
C ALA A 17 5.80 3.08 -6.23
N LEU A 18 4.82 2.86 -7.11
CA LEU A 18 4.49 1.53 -7.62
C LEU A 18 5.61 0.98 -8.51
N ASP A 19 6.17 1.80 -9.41
CA ASP A 19 7.31 1.40 -10.24
C ASP A 19 8.53 1.03 -9.39
N LEU A 20 8.80 1.82 -8.35
CA LEU A 20 9.87 1.54 -7.40
C LEU A 20 9.59 0.24 -6.62
N ALA A 21 8.37 0.05 -6.10
CA ALA A 21 8.00 -1.16 -5.39
C ALA A 21 8.19 -2.41 -6.25
N LYS A 22 7.76 -2.34 -7.51
CA LYS A 22 7.93 -3.42 -8.49
C LYS A 22 9.41 -3.70 -8.79
N SER A 23 10.21 -2.66 -9.05
CA SER A 23 11.64 -2.84 -9.37
C SER A 23 12.46 -3.43 -8.21
N LEU A 24 12.05 -3.15 -6.97
CA LEU A 24 12.74 -3.62 -5.76
C LEU A 24 12.12 -4.89 -5.16
N ASN A 25 11.06 -5.44 -5.76
CA ASN A 25 10.23 -6.48 -5.16
C ASN A 25 9.85 -6.16 -3.70
N ALA A 26 9.49 -4.91 -3.43
CA ALA A 26 9.19 -4.42 -2.09
C ALA A 26 7.71 -4.65 -1.73
N GLY A 27 7.44 -4.89 -0.45
CA GLY A 27 6.07 -4.87 0.06
C GLY A 27 5.49 -3.46 0.01
N ILE A 28 4.18 -3.34 -0.17
CA ILE A 28 3.48 -2.07 -0.29
C ILE A 28 2.49 -1.94 0.87
N CYS A 29 2.46 -0.79 1.52
CA CYS A 29 1.39 -0.40 2.43
C CYS A 29 0.69 0.87 1.95
N LEU A 30 -0.62 0.78 1.73
CA LEU A 30 -1.48 1.85 1.26
C LEU A 30 -2.14 2.54 2.45
N VAL A 31 -1.95 3.86 2.56
CA VAL A 31 -2.55 4.71 3.61
C VAL A 31 -3.20 5.93 2.96
N GLN A 32 -4.03 6.65 3.71
CA GLN A 32 -4.72 7.86 3.28
C GLN A 32 -5.38 7.70 1.91
N ASN A 33 -5.02 8.51 0.90
CA ASN A 33 -5.58 8.40 -0.45
C ASN A 33 -4.95 7.27 -1.27
N GLY A 34 -3.83 6.69 -0.80
CA GLY A 34 -3.22 5.51 -1.40
C GLY A 34 -4.14 4.30 -1.39
N VAL A 35 -5.07 4.21 -0.44
CA VAL A 35 -6.01 3.08 -0.38
C VAL A 35 -6.96 2.99 -1.58
N TYR A 36 -7.08 4.03 -2.41
CA TYR A 36 -7.80 3.92 -3.69
C TYR A 36 -7.11 2.97 -4.68
N LEU A 37 -5.80 2.72 -4.51
CA LEU A 37 -5.08 1.67 -5.24
C LEU A 37 -5.57 0.28 -4.84
N ALA A 38 -5.98 0.07 -3.58
CA ALA A 38 -6.42 -1.22 -3.06
C ALA A 38 -7.73 -1.72 -3.71
N ALA A 39 -8.52 -0.81 -4.28
CA ALA A 39 -9.77 -1.13 -4.97
C ALA A 39 -9.57 -1.47 -6.46
N LYS A 40 -8.35 -1.26 -7.00
CA LYS A 40 -8.01 -1.63 -8.39
C LYS A 40 -7.45 -3.06 -8.40
N GLU A 41 -8.00 -3.93 -9.23
CA GLU A 41 -7.56 -5.34 -9.34
C GLU A 41 -6.06 -5.47 -9.65
N GLU A 42 -5.54 -4.54 -10.44
CA GLU A 42 -4.13 -4.48 -10.88
C GLU A 42 -3.14 -4.34 -9.72
N CYS A 43 -3.56 -3.86 -8.54
CA CYS A 43 -2.65 -3.63 -7.43
C CYS A 43 -2.06 -4.94 -6.87
N GLY A 44 -2.78 -6.05 -7.03
CA GLY A 44 -2.34 -7.35 -6.53
C GLY A 44 -1.22 -8.01 -7.33
N ASP A 45 -1.03 -7.57 -8.57
CA ASP A 45 0.03 -8.05 -9.47
C ASP A 45 1.34 -7.26 -9.32
N ILE A 46 1.35 -6.21 -8.50
CA ILE A 46 2.49 -5.29 -8.36
C ILE A 46 3.52 -5.82 -7.36
N ALA A 47 3.08 -6.48 -6.30
CA ALA A 47 3.95 -7.00 -5.25
C ALA A 47 3.35 -8.24 -4.57
N ASP A 48 4.22 -9.12 -4.07
CA ASP A 48 3.82 -10.32 -3.32
C ASP A 48 3.09 -10.01 -2.00
N SER A 49 3.23 -8.79 -1.49
CA SER A 49 2.63 -8.35 -0.23
C SER A 49 2.11 -6.93 -0.34
N VAL A 50 0.80 -6.80 -0.46
CA VAL A 50 0.09 -5.52 -0.51
C VAL A 50 -0.84 -5.41 0.68
N TYR A 51 -0.65 -4.35 1.45
CA TYR A 51 -1.44 -4.03 2.63
C TYR A 51 -2.19 -2.72 2.42
N ALA A 52 -3.35 -2.57 3.04
CA ALA A 52 -4.11 -1.32 3.04
C ALA A 52 -4.70 -1.05 4.42
N LEU A 53 -4.54 0.19 4.89
CA LEU A 53 -5.00 0.57 6.21
C LEU A 53 -6.53 0.51 6.31
N SER A 54 -7.01 -0.28 7.26
CA SER A 54 -8.40 -0.69 7.37
C SER A 54 -9.33 0.48 7.62
N GLU A 55 -8.90 1.44 8.46
CA GLU A 55 -9.61 2.64 8.86
C GLU A 55 -9.79 3.56 7.66
N ASP A 56 -8.72 3.80 6.90
CA ASP A 56 -8.75 4.64 5.69
C ASP A 56 -9.67 4.06 4.60
N MET A 57 -9.67 2.73 4.45
CA MET A 57 -10.59 2.05 3.54
C MET A 57 -12.04 2.16 4.00
N THR A 58 -12.30 1.98 5.30
CA THR A 58 -13.65 2.09 5.88
C THR A 58 -14.20 3.49 5.70
N LEU A 59 -13.40 4.53 6.00
CA LEU A 59 -13.80 5.93 5.84
C LEU A 59 -14.12 6.30 4.38
N ARG A 60 -13.53 5.59 3.40
CA ARG A 60 -13.77 5.79 1.96
C ARG A 60 -14.80 4.82 1.37
N GLY A 61 -15.37 3.92 2.18
CA GLY A 61 -16.34 2.92 1.73
C GLY A 61 -15.77 1.89 0.74
N LEU A 62 -14.47 1.63 0.79
CA LEU A 62 -13.78 0.75 -0.16
C LEU A 62 -13.74 -0.69 0.32
N LYS A 63 -13.77 -1.63 -0.64
CA LYS A 63 -13.46 -3.04 -0.42
C LYS A 63 -12.14 -3.37 -1.11
N PRO A 64 -11.28 -4.21 -0.50
CA PRO A 64 -10.04 -4.64 -1.14
C PRO A 64 -10.36 -5.49 -2.38
N ALA A 65 -9.58 -5.32 -3.43
CA ALA A 65 -9.54 -6.19 -4.59
C ALA A 65 -8.31 -7.11 -4.54
N GLY A 66 -8.36 -8.24 -5.26
CA GLY A 66 -7.22 -9.15 -5.39
C GLY A 66 -6.70 -9.70 -4.06
N ASN A 67 -5.38 -9.66 -3.88
CA ASN A 67 -4.66 -10.17 -2.70
C ASN A 67 -4.38 -9.10 -1.62
N VAL A 68 -5.01 -7.93 -1.71
CA VAL A 68 -4.74 -6.82 -0.77
C VAL A 68 -5.25 -7.16 0.63
N LYS A 69 -4.34 -7.18 1.60
CA LYS A 69 -4.65 -7.45 3.01
C LYS A 69 -5.03 -6.15 3.73
N ARG A 70 -6.19 -6.14 4.37
CA ARG A 70 -6.54 -5.04 5.29
C ARG A 70 -5.75 -5.21 6.58
N ILE A 71 -5.14 -4.13 7.05
CA ILE A 71 -4.40 -4.09 8.31
C ILE A 71 -4.80 -2.89 9.14
N ASP A 72 -4.70 -2.96 10.46
CA ASP A 72 -4.81 -1.79 11.34
C ASP A 72 -3.44 -1.13 11.61
N TYR A 73 -3.42 -0.12 12.49
CA TYR A 73 -2.19 0.56 12.88
C TYR A 73 -1.24 -0.31 13.71
N GLU A 74 -1.74 -1.23 14.52
CA GLU A 74 -0.89 -2.14 15.31
C GLU A 74 -0.15 -3.10 14.36
N GLU A 75 -0.88 -3.69 13.42
CA GLU A 75 -0.33 -4.54 12.37
C GLU A 75 0.66 -3.78 11.45
N LEU A 76 0.39 -2.51 11.13
CA LEU A 76 1.33 -1.67 10.38
C LEU A 76 2.65 -1.51 11.13
N ILE A 77 2.59 -1.21 12.43
CA ILE A 77 3.79 -1.07 13.28
C ILE A 77 4.58 -2.39 13.28
N ASP A 78 3.90 -3.53 13.41
CA ASP A 78 4.53 -4.85 13.35
C ASP A 78 5.23 -5.11 12.01
N ILE A 79 4.58 -4.79 10.88
CA ILE A 79 5.16 -4.95 9.54
C ILE A 79 6.36 -4.03 9.36
N MET A 80 6.28 -2.78 9.84
CA MET A 80 7.38 -1.83 9.82
C MET A 80 8.58 -2.35 10.62
N ASN A 81 8.37 -2.92 11.80
CA ASN A 81 9.43 -3.48 12.65
C ASN A 81 10.09 -4.73 12.05
N ARG A 82 9.34 -5.54 11.30
CA ARG A 82 9.88 -6.73 10.58
C ARG A 82 10.60 -6.37 9.29
N SER A 83 10.38 -5.17 8.77
CA SER A 83 10.98 -4.70 7.53
C SER A 83 12.35 -4.11 7.79
N GLU A 84 13.37 -4.58 7.06
CA GLU A 84 14.74 -4.04 7.14
C GLU A 84 14.80 -2.51 6.93
N LYS A 85 13.92 -1.99 6.06
CA LYS A 85 13.79 -0.57 5.77
C LYS A 85 12.34 -0.25 5.43
N VAL A 86 11.89 0.92 5.89
CA VAL A 86 10.60 1.52 5.54
C VAL A 86 10.85 2.83 4.79
N MET A 87 10.16 3.02 3.68
CA MET A 87 10.25 4.23 2.86
C MET A 87 8.86 4.83 2.66
N GLY A 88 8.68 6.10 2.99
CA GLY A 88 7.47 6.85 2.67
C GLY A 88 7.58 7.52 1.30
N MET A 89 6.63 7.22 0.41
CA MET A 89 6.46 7.86 -0.89
C MET A 89 5.19 8.70 -0.86
N PHE A 90 5.34 10.00 -1.09
CA PHE A 90 4.40 11.04 -0.69
C PHE A 90 4.12 12.02 -1.81
#